data_AF-A0A6B0R7R3-F1
#
_entry.id   AF-A0A6B0R7R3-F1
#
_cell.length_a   1.000
_cell.length_b   1.000
_cell.length_c   1.000
_cell.angle_alpha   90.00
_cell.angle_beta   90.00
_cell.angle_gamma   90.00
#
_symmetry.space_group_name_H-M   'P 1'
#
loop_
_entity.id
_entity.type
_entity.pdbx_description
1 polymer ?
#
loop_
_entity_poly.entity_id
_entity_poly.type
_entity_poly.pdbx_seq_one_letter_code
_entity_poly.pdbx_strand_id
1 'polypeptide(L)'
;MAAELVEAKNMVMSFRVSDLQMLLGFVGRSKSGLKHELVTRALQLVQFDCSPELFKKIKELYETRYAKKSSEPVPQPHRPLDPLTMHSTYERASSVPRTPLTGPNIDYPVLYGKYLNGLGRLPAKTLKPEVRLVKLPFFNMLDELLKPTELVPQNNEKLQESPCIFALTPRQVELIRNSRELQPGVKAVQVVLRICYSDTSSPQEDQYPPNIAVKVNHSYCSVPGYYPSNKPGVEPKRPCRPINLTHLMYLSSATNRITVTWGNYGKSYSVALYLVRQLTSSELLQRLKTIGVKHPELCKALVKEKLRLDPDSEIATTGVRVSLICPLVKMRLSVPCRAETCAHLQCFDAVFYLQMNEKKPTWMCPVCDKPAPYDQLIIDGLLSKILSECEDADEIEYLVDGSWCPIRAEKERSCSPQCPILVLGTSDANGLLSTPSVNGGGGSVLGGAGSGGGPVGSVENGKPGADVVDLTLDSSSSSEEEEEEEEDEEDEDEEGPRPKRRCPFQKGLVSAC
;
A
#
# COMPACT_ATOMS: atom_id res chain seq x y z
N MET A 1 39.81 12.02 -24.43
CA MET A 1 38.43 11.50 -24.62
C MET A 1 38.26 10.05 -24.18
N ALA A 2 38.78 9.02 -24.87
CA ALA A 2 38.48 7.62 -24.52
C ALA A 2 38.83 7.24 -23.06
N ALA A 3 40.01 7.62 -22.57
CA ALA A 3 40.42 7.38 -21.17
C ALA A 3 39.53 8.13 -20.15
N GLU A 4 39.23 9.41 -20.42
CA GLU A 4 38.37 10.25 -19.56
C GLU A 4 36.92 9.74 -19.49
N LEU A 5 36.41 9.15 -20.58
CA LEU A 5 35.08 8.54 -20.61
C LEU A 5 35.02 7.29 -19.73
N VAL A 6 36.06 6.45 -19.74
CA VAL A 6 36.19 5.30 -18.83
C VAL A 6 36.33 5.77 -17.37
N GLU A 7 37.19 6.76 -17.13
CA GLU A 7 37.39 7.38 -15.81
C GLU A 7 36.06 7.91 -15.23
N ALA A 8 35.32 8.68 -16.02
CA ALA A 8 34.03 9.26 -15.62
C ALA A 8 32.94 8.21 -15.39
N LYS A 9 32.87 7.16 -16.22
CA LYS A 9 31.96 6.03 -15.97
C LYS A 9 32.26 5.35 -14.64
N ASN A 10 33.54 5.14 -14.30
CA ASN A 10 33.95 4.58 -13.01
C ASN A 10 33.59 5.51 -11.84
N MET A 11 33.78 6.83 -11.97
CA MET A 11 33.33 7.80 -10.96
C MET A 11 31.81 7.74 -10.75
N VAL A 12 31.02 7.74 -11.82
CA VAL A 12 29.55 7.66 -11.77
C VAL A 12 29.05 6.37 -11.11
N MET A 13 29.68 5.22 -11.36
CA MET A 13 29.35 3.96 -10.68
C MET A 13 29.51 4.05 -9.15
N SER A 14 30.48 4.84 -8.67
CA SER A 14 30.69 5.06 -7.24
C SER A 14 29.58 5.92 -6.59
N PHE A 15 28.83 6.72 -7.36
CA PHE A 15 27.98 7.78 -6.84
C PHE A 15 26.81 7.28 -5.97
N ARG A 16 26.41 8.11 -4.99
CA ARG A 16 25.22 7.90 -4.14
C ARG A 16 24.02 8.50 -4.87
N VAL A 17 22.81 8.18 -4.41
CA VAL A 17 21.57 8.72 -4.96
C VAL A 17 21.59 10.26 -4.98
N SER A 18 22.08 10.91 -3.90
CA SER A 18 22.28 12.37 -3.84
C SER A 18 23.12 12.92 -4.99
N ASP A 19 24.23 12.26 -5.30
CA ASP A 19 25.26 12.78 -6.21
C ASP A 19 24.82 12.54 -7.67
N LEU A 20 24.15 11.40 -7.92
CA LEU A 20 23.47 11.11 -9.19
C LEU A 20 22.31 12.09 -9.44
N GLN A 21 21.56 12.47 -8.40
CA GLN A 21 20.49 13.47 -8.49
C GLN A 21 21.02 14.89 -8.73
N MET A 22 22.17 15.23 -8.14
CA MET A 22 22.87 16.48 -8.44
C MET A 22 23.40 16.49 -9.88
N LEU A 23 24.01 15.40 -10.35
CA LEU A 23 24.54 15.27 -11.71
C LEU A 23 23.42 15.32 -12.78
N LEU A 24 22.38 14.50 -12.64
CA LEU A 24 21.23 14.51 -13.54
C LEU A 24 20.47 15.85 -13.48
N GLY A 25 20.44 16.48 -12.30
CA GLY A 25 19.84 17.80 -12.12
C GLY A 25 20.63 18.94 -12.75
N PHE A 26 21.96 18.82 -12.86
CA PHE A 26 22.82 19.78 -13.55
C PHE A 26 22.55 19.83 -15.06
N VAL A 27 22.23 18.68 -15.67
CA VAL A 27 21.85 18.56 -17.09
C VAL A 27 20.33 18.58 -17.35
N GLY A 28 19.53 19.00 -16.37
CA GLY A 28 18.06 19.11 -16.52
C GLY A 28 17.31 17.78 -16.71
N ARG A 29 17.93 16.62 -16.48
CA ARG A 29 17.29 15.30 -16.55
C ARG A 29 16.54 14.98 -15.25
N SER A 30 15.60 14.03 -15.32
CA SER A 30 14.81 13.60 -14.16
C SER A 30 15.69 13.13 -12.99
N LYS A 31 15.36 13.57 -11.77
CA LYS A 31 16.06 13.25 -10.51
C LYS A 31 15.33 12.15 -9.70
N SER A 32 14.15 11.71 -10.13
CA SER A 32 13.42 10.61 -9.48
C SER A 32 13.89 9.25 -10.02
N GLY A 33 13.71 8.20 -9.22
CA GLY A 33 14.02 6.82 -9.58
C GLY A 33 14.89 6.08 -8.57
N LEU A 34 15.02 4.77 -8.74
CA LEU A 34 15.91 3.92 -7.93
C LEU A 34 17.38 4.16 -8.31
N LYS A 35 18.32 3.83 -7.40
CA LYS A 35 19.76 4.06 -7.62
C LYS A 35 20.25 3.53 -8.98
N HIS A 36 19.85 2.31 -9.35
CA HIS A 36 20.26 1.70 -10.61
C HIS A 36 19.73 2.46 -11.84
N GLU A 37 18.48 2.93 -11.84
CA GLU A 37 17.91 3.76 -12.92
C GLU A 37 18.62 5.11 -13.06
N LEU A 38 19.02 5.71 -11.94
CA LEU A 38 19.78 6.96 -11.91
C LEU A 38 21.22 6.74 -12.43
N VAL A 39 21.86 5.63 -12.06
CA VAL A 39 23.16 5.21 -12.61
C VAL A 39 23.06 4.96 -14.12
N THR A 40 22.10 4.17 -14.59
CA THR A 40 21.91 3.89 -16.03
C THR A 40 21.75 5.17 -16.83
N ARG A 41 20.91 6.11 -16.37
CA ARG A 41 20.74 7.42 -17.04
C ARG A 41 22.02 8.28 -17.00
N ALA A 42 22.75 8.28 -15.89
CA ALA A 42 24.02 9.01 -15.80
C ALA A 42 25.11 8.40 -16.68
N LEU A 43 25.14 7.07 -16.87
CA LEU A 43 26.07 6.39 -17.78
C LEU A 43 25.71 6.59 -19.25
N GLN A 44 24.41 6.60 -19.59
CA GLN A 44 23.93 6.98 -20.91
C GLN A 44 24.32 8.43 -21.24
N LEU A 45 24.10 9.36 -20.30
CA LEU A 45 24.52 10.76 -20.41
C LEU A 45 26.03 10.89 -20.71
N VAL A 46 26.88 10.17 -19.96
CA VAL A 46 28.35 10.14 -20.17
C VAL A 46 28.75 9.45 -21.49
N GLN A 47 27.90 8.59 -22.06
CA GLN A 47 28.18 7.87 -23.30
C GLN A 47 27.72 8.60 -24.56
N PHE A 48 26.65 9.40 -24.48
CA PHE A 48 26.03 10.05 -25.63
C PHE A 48 26.26 11.57 -25.67
N ASP A 49 26.15 12.27 -24.54
CA ASP A 49 26.19 13.75 -24.52
C ASP A 49 27.61 14.32 -24.31
N CYS A 50 28.58 13.50 -23.85
CA CYS A 50 30.06 13.69 -23.92
C CYS A 50 30.66 15.10 -23.72
N SER A 51 30.04 15.98 -22.93
CA SER A 51 30.46 17.38 -22.82
C SER A 51 31.58 17.63 -21.78
N PRO A 52 32.53 18.56 -22.03
CA PRO A 52 33.57 18.93 -21.06
C PRO A 52 33.02 19.39 -19.69
N GLU A 53 31.88 20.09 -19.70
CA GLU A 53 31.20 20.59 -18.50
C GLU A 53 30.63 19.44 -17.66
N LEU A 54 30.11 18.39 -18.30
CA LEU A 54 29.65 17.18 -17.64
C LEU A 54 30.81 16.44 -16.97
N PHE A 55 31.92 16.25 -17.69
CA PHE A 55 33.12 15.61 -17.13
C PHE A 55 33.69 16.40 -15.95
N LYS A 56 33.73 17.73 -16.04
CA LYS A 56 34.12 18.61 -14.93
C LYS A 56 33.20 18.46 -13.72
N LYS A 57 31.87 18.39 -13.93
CA LYS A 57 30.90 18.20 -12.83
C LYS A 57 31.02 16.84 -12.15
N ILE A 58 31.33 15.78 -12.92
CA ILE A 58 31.60 14.44 -12.38
C ILE A 58 32.86 14.47 -11.50
N LYS A 59 33.95 15.08 -11.97
CA LYS A 59 35.19 15.22 -11.17
C LYS A 59 34.96 16.02 -9.89
N GLU A 60 34.27 17.15 -9.95
CA GLU A 60 33.91 17.98 -8.78
C GLU A 60 33.12 17.19 -7.71
N LEU A 61 32.10 16.41 -8.12
CA LEU A 61 31.28 15.60 -7.20
C LEU A 61 32.07 14.43 -6.60
N TYR A 62 33.00 13.84 -7.37
CA TYR A 62 33.88 12.78 -6.91
C TYR A 62 34.92 13.33 -5.90
N GLU A 63 35.60 14.42 -6.23
CA GLU A 63 36.58 15.09 -5.37
C GLU A 63 35.95 15.58 -4.06
N THR A 64 34.80 16.26 -4.11
CA THR A 64 34.08 16.75 -2.91
C THR A 64 33.81 15.64 -1.89
N ARG A 65 33.60 14.41 -2.37
CA ARG A 65 33.41 13.23 -1.53
C ARG A 65 34.74 12.68 -0.99
N TYR A 66 35.74 12.49 -1.84
CA TYR A 66 36.97 11.76 -1.47
C TYR A 66 38.06 12.65 -0.85
N ALA A 67 38.02 13.97 -1.04
CA ALA A 67 38.93 14.93 -0.42
C ALA A 67 38.90 14.90 1.13
N LYS A 68 37.78 14.48 1.73
CA LYS A 68 37.68 14.30 3.20
C LYS A 68 38.48 13.11 3.76
N LYS A 69 39.22 12.36 2.94
CA LYS A 69 40.08 11.25 3.38
C LYS A 69 41.59 11.60 3.45
N SER A 70 41.98 12.87 3.21
CA SER A 70 43.40 13.29 3.09
C SER A 70 43.73 14.60 3.86
N SER A 71 43.07 14.89 4.98
CA SER A 71 43.45 16.03 5.83
C SER A 71 43.25 15.72 7.31
N GLU A 72 44.35 15.67 8.07
CA GLU A 72 44.31 15.73 9.53
C GLU A 72 43.69 17.05 10.02
N PRO A 73 42.99 17.06 11.17
CA PRO A 73 42.36 18.26 11.70
C PRO A 73 43.37 19.14 12.46
N VAL A 74 43.93 20.15 11.80
CA VAL A 74 44.56 21.29 12.48
C VAL A 74 43.46 22.30 12.87
N PRO A 75 43.37 22.74 14.14
CA PRO A 75 42.33 23.68 14.57
C PRO A 75 42.62 25.10 14.07
N GLN A 76 41.61 25.77 13.50
CA GLN A 76 41.65 27.21 13.22
C GLN A 76 40.73 28.00 14.17
N PRO A 77 41.08 29.27 14.47
CA PRO A 77 40.60 29.95 15.68
C PRO A 77 39.26 30.66 15.49
N HIS A 78 38.54 30.81 16.61
CA HIS A 78 37.37 31.67 16.71
C HIS A 78 37.72 33.15 16.45
N ARG A 79 36.81 33.87 15.79
CA ARG A 79 36.74 35.35 15.84
C ARG A 79 35.49 35.79 16.61
N PRO A 80 35.49 36.99 17.21
CA PRO A 80 34.69 37.27 18.40
C PRO A 80 33.30 37.85 18.09
N LEU A 81 32.41 37.74 19.08
CA LEU A 81 31.21 38.57 19.21
C LEU A 81 31.57 39.84 20.01
N ASP A 82 31.15 41.01 19.51
CA ASP A 82 31.24 42.26 20.28
C ASP A 82 30.00 42.45 21.21
N PRO A 83 30.15 43.13 22.36
CA PRO A 83 29.14 43.16 23.41
C PRO A 83 28.37 44.49 23.50
N LEU A 84 27.06 44.46 23.79
CA LEU A 84 26.33 45.63 24.30
C LEU A 84 25.33 45.29 25.43
N THR A 85 25.85 45.48 26.65
CA THR A 85 25.25 46.28 27.74
C THR A 85 23.80 46.05 28.17
N MET A 86 23.65 45.45 29.35
CA MET A 86 22.46 45.55 30.20
C MET A 86 22.35 46.93 30.86
N HIS A 87 21.19 47.57 30.80
CA HIS A 87 20.78 48.58 31.78
C HIS A 87 19.37 48.32 32.28
N SER A 88 19.27 48.08 33.59
CA SER A 88 18.02 48.00 34.35
C SER A 88 17.82 49.32 35.10
N THR A 89 16.60 49.86 35.07
CA THR A 89 16.19 51.01 35.89
C THR A 89 14.95 50.67 36.73
N TYR A 90 15.21 50.65 38.04
CA TYR A 90 14.33 50.84 39.19
C TYR A 90 13.58 52.19 39.08
N GLU A 91 12.31 52.31 39.45
CA GLU A 91 11.76 52.52 40.81
C GLU A 91 10.19 52.61 40.69
N ARG A 92 9.32 52.53 41.72
CA ARG A 92 9.42 52.36 43.19
C ARG A 92 8.00 52.06 43.77
N ALA A 93 7.92 51.20 44.81
CA ALA A 93 6.95 51.11 45.95
C ALA A 93 5.41 51.30 45.72
N SER A 94 4.49 50.73 46.51
CA SER A 94 4.48 50.51 47.97
C SER A 94 3.63 49.31 48.45
N SER A 95 3.59 49.09 49.76
CA SER A 95 3.39 47.82 50.46
C SER A 95 2.07 47.68 51.28
N VAL A 96 1.46 46.47 51.25
CA VAL A 96 1.08 45.57 52.40
C VAL A 96 0.13 46.18 53.50
N PRO A 97 -0.96 45.50 53.99
CA PRO A 97 -0.88 44.18 54.64
C PRO A 97 -2.05 43.16 54.53
N ARG A 98 -1.75 41.92 54.97
CA ARG A 98 -2.66 40.79 55.26
C ARG A 98 -3.42 41.04 56.60
N THR A 99 -4.49 40.36 57.04
CA THR A 99 -4.79 38.92 57.36
C THR A 99 -6.20 38.90 58.06
N PRO A 100 -6.79 37.83 58.67
CA PRO A 100 -6.94 36.40 58.31
C PRO A 100 -8.36 35.76 58.56
N LEU A 101 -8.56 34.50 58.08
CA LEU A 101 -9.36 33.38 58.67
C LEU A 101 -10.93 33.31 58.69
N THR A 102 -11.39 32.04 58.77
CA THR A 102 -12.75 31.45 59.03
C THR A 102 -13.85 31.47 57.93
N GLY A 103 -14.49 30.31 57.72
CA GLY A 103 -15.77 30.12 57.00
C GLY A 103 -16.88 29.65 57.97
N PRO A 104 -17.88 28.82 57.59
CA PRO A 104 -18.32 28.36 56.26
C PRO A 104 -19.82 28.63 55.97
N ASN A 105 -20.29 28.53 54.71
CA ASN A 105 -21.59 27.91 54.43
C ASN A 105 -21.83 27.54 52.95
N ILE A 106 -22.82 26.67 52.75
CA ILE A 106 -23.34 26.15 51.49
C ILE A 106 -24.50 27.05 51.03
N ASP A 107 -24.65 27.29 49.72
CA ASP A 107 -25.98 27.33 49.09
C ASP A 107 -25.93 27.25 47.55
N TYR A 108 -26.82 26.41 47.01
CA TYR A 108 -27.20 26.23 45.61
C TYR A 108 -28.72 26.03 45.68
N PRO A 109 -29.59 26.62 44.82
CA PRO A 109 -29.34 27.00 43.43
C PRO A 109 -29.91 28.38 42.99
N VAL A 110 -29.26 29.03 42.01
CA VAL A 110 -29.96 29.97 41.08
C VAL A 110 -29.61 29.62 39.63
N LEU A 111 -30.32 28.63 39.09
CA LEU A 111 -30.64 28.61 37.67
C LEU A 111 -31.62 29.75 37.37
N TYR A 112 -31.65 30.21 36.10
CA TYR A 112 -32.40 31.38 35.60
C TYR A 112 -31.80 32.76 35.94
N GLY A 113 -30.74 33.12 35.24
CA GLY A 113 -30.30 34.52 35.11
C GLY A 113 -29.07 34.71 34.23
N LYS A 114 -29.29 35.21 33.00
CA LYS A 114 -28.30 35.66 31.98
C LYS A 114 -27.95 34.70 30.84
N TYR A 115 -28.96 34.37 30.04
CA TYR A 115 -28.81 34.61 28.60
C TYR A 115 -29.21 36.06 28.33
N LEU A 116 -28.22 36.91 28.04
CA LEU A 116 -28.29 38.08 27.15
C LEU A 116 -26.92 38.79 27.14
N ASN A 117 -26.44 39.12 25.94
CA ASN A 117 -25.29 39.98 25.63
C ASN A 117 -23.86 39.45 25.96
N GLY A 118 -23.30 38.72 24.98
CA GLY A 118 -22.13 39.21 24.22
C GLY A 118 -20.72 39.16 24.85
N LEU A 119 -19.82 38.43 24.16
CA LEU A 119 -18.36 38.60 24.20
C LEU A 119 -17.60 38.30 25.52
N GLY A 120 -18.05 37.29 26.26
CA GLY A 120 -17.14 36.53 27.13
C GLY A 120 -16.31 35.53 26.32
N ARG A 121 -15.19 35.94 25.70
CA ARG A 121 -14.18 34.97 25.23
C ARG A 121 -13.60 34.27 26.47
N LEU A 122 -14.09 33.05 26.75
CA LEU A 122 -13.31 32.10 27.54
C LEU A 122 -11.91 32.05 26.91
N PRO A 123 -10.82 32.06 27.71
CA PRO A 123 -9.48 31.93 27.16
C PRO A 123 -9.45 30.65 26.35
N ALA A 124 -9.20 30.80 25.04
CA ALA A 124 -9.08 29.65 24.16
C ALA A 124 -7.94 28.81 24.72
N LYS A 125 -8.28 27.64 25.30
CA LYS A 125 -7.28 26.70 25.79
C LYS A 125 -6.35 26.44 24.61
N THR A 126 -5.12 26.92 24.70
CA THR A 126 -4.08 26.63 23.73
C THR A 126 -3.85 25.13 23.80
N LEU A 127 -4.53 24.41 22.89
CA LEU A 127 -4.40 22.98 22.76
C LEU A 127 -2.92 22.72 22.48
N LYS A 128 -2.24 22.09 23.45
CA LYS A 128 -0.87 21.61 23.23
C LYS A 128 -0.92 20.71 21.99
N PRO A 129 0.01 20.87 21.04
CA PRO A 129 0.06 19.98 19.88
C PRO A 129 0.21 18.54 20.38
N GLU A 130 -0.73 17.68 20.00
CA GLU A 130 -0.84 16.29 20.45
C GLU A 130 -0.43 15.37 19.27
N VAL A 131 0.31 14.31 19.56
CA VAL A 131 0.69 13.31 18.55
C VAL A 131 -0.59 12.60 18.10
N ARG A 132 -0.76 12.44 16.78
CA ARG A 132 -1.94 11.81 16.18
C ARG A 132 -1.48 10.72 15.23
N LEU A 133 -2.08 9.54 15.29
CA LEU A 133 -1.77 8.46 14.34
C LEU A 133 -2.70 8.51 13.12
N VAL A 134 -2.17 8.12 11.96
CA VAL A 134 -2.95 7.89 10.74
C VAL A 134 -4.06 6.87 11.00
N LYS A 135 -5.28 7.16 10.55
CA LYS A 135 -6.42 6.24 10.68
C LYS A 135 -6.22 5.03 9.75
N LEU A 136 -6.52 3.84 10.26
CA LEU A 136 -6.37 2.60 9.49
C LEU A 136 -7.75 2.10 9.04
N PRO A 137 -8.02 1.96 7.73
CA PRO A 137 -9.37 1.65 7.23
C PRO A 137 -9.98 0.38 7.84
N PHE A 138 -9.17 -0.66 8.05
CA PHE A 138 -9.61 -1.93 8.65
C PHE A 138 -9.84 -1.87 10.16
N PHE A 139 -9.63 -0.74 10.84
CA PHE A 139 -9.79 -0.63 12.29
C PHE A 139 -10.76 0.50 12.66
N ASN A 140 -11.97 0.12 13.07
CA ASN A 140 -12.94 1.05 13.61
C ASN A 140 -12.63 1.33 15.09
N MET A 141 -12.26 2.56 15.42
CA MET A 141 -11.99 2.97 16.80
C MET A 141 -13.24 2.84 17.67
N LEU A 142 -13.11 2.18 18.83
CA LEU A 142 -14.18 2.08 19.84
C LEU A 142 -13.84 2.87 21.10
N ASP A 143 -12.59 2.83 21.55
CA ASP A 143 -12.14 3.52 22.77
C ASP A 143 -10.63 3.80 22.76
N GLU A 144 -10.21 4.83 23.50
CA GLU A 144 -8.79 5.22 23.71
C GLU A 144 -8.36 4.83 25.13
N LEU A 145 -7.71 3.67 25.25
CA LEU A 145 -7.27 3.12 26.54
C LEU A 145 -6.00 3.81 27.05
N LEU A 146 -5.14 4.24 26.13
CA LEU A 146 -3.99 5.10 26.38
C LEU A 146 -3.82 6.04 25.20
N LYS A 147 -3.90 7.34 25.49
CA LYS A 147 -3.53 8.44 24.59
C LYS A 147 -2.13 8.26 24.01
N PRO A 148 -1.81 8.78 22.81
CA PRO A 148 -0.44 8.90 22.33
C PRO A 148 0.48 9.53 23.39
N THR A 149 1.30 8.69 24.01
CA THR A 149 2.14 9.01 25.18
C THR A 149 3.59 8.76 24.82
N GLU A 150 4.45 9.75 25.02
CA GLU A 150 5.88 9.64 24.70
C GLU A 150 6.58 8.59 25.57
N LEU A 151 7.41 7.77 24.92
CA LEU A 151 8.36 6.86 25.56
C LEU A 151 9.54 7.68 26.08
N VAL A 152 9.45 8.09 27.35
CA VAL A 152 10.49 8.86 28.03
C VAL A 152 11.59 7.91 28.57
N PRO A 153 12.88 8.14 28.26
CA PRO A 153 13.98 7.40 28.88
C PRO A 153 13.98 7.58 30.41
N GLN A 154 14.13 6.48 31.15
CA GLN A 154 14.16 6.49 32.62
C GLN A 154 15.59 6.57 33.17
N ASN A 155 16.59 6.16 32.38
CA ASN A 155 18.00 6.13 32.75
C ASN A 155 18.89 6.39 31.51
N ASN A 156 20.22 6.31 31.69
CA ASN A 156 21.20 6.53 30.61
C ASN A 156 21.50 5.27 29.75
N GLU A 157 20.78 4.17 29.94
CA GLU A 157 20.99 2.94 29.18
C GLU A 157 20.46 3.05 27.75
N LYS A 158 21.05 2.31 26.82
CA LYS A 158 20.58 2.30 25.41
C LYS A 158 19.25 1.55 25.25
N LEU A 159 18.96 0.59 26.12
CA LEU A 159 17.70 -0.13 26.15
C LEU A 159 16.87 0.40 27.31
N GLN A 160 15.61 0.73 27.05
CA GLN A 160 14.68 1.35 27.99
C GLN A 160 13.47 0.45 28.17
N GLU A 161 12.90 0.42 29.37
CA GLU A 161 11.59 -0.19 29.64
C GLU A 161 10.56 0.89 30.01
N SER A 162 9.38 0.81 29.40
CA SER A 162 8.29 1.74 29.63
C SER A 162 7.02 0.97 29.97
N PRO A 163 6.66 0.86 31.26
CA PRO A 163 5.46 0.15 31.69
C PRO A 163 4.20 1.03 31.64
N CYS A 164 3.11 0.45 31.16
CA CYS A 164 1.75 0.98 31.25
C CYS A 164 0.90 -0.02 32.06
N ILE A 165 0.10 0.48 33.00
CA ILE A 165 -0.84 -0.33 33.80
C ILE A 165 -2.23 0.28 33.67
N PHE A 166 -3.22 -0.54 33.35
CA PHE A 166 -4.62 -0.13 33.26
C PHE A 166 -5.54 -1.33 33.56
N ALA A 167 -6.83 -1.09 33.77
CA ALA A 167 -7.84 -2.15 33.86
C ALA A 167 -8.88 -1.93 32.75
N LEU A 168 -9.41 -3.02 32.19
CA LEU A 168 -10.53 -2.95 31.25
C LEU A 168 -11.83 -2.74 32.03
N THR A 169 -12.72 -1.89 31.52
CA THR A 169 -14.07 -1.76 32.07
C THR A 169 -14.91 -3.00 31.74
N PRO A 170 -15.93 -3.36 32.54
CA PRO A 170 -16.80 -4.50 32.24
C PRO A 170 -17.39 -4.45 30.82
N ARG A 171 -17.80 -3.27 30.36
CA ARG A 171 -18.30 -3.04 29.00
C ARG A 171 -17.24 -3.34 27.92
N GLN A 172 -15.98 -2.95 28.12
CA GLN A 172 -14.90 -3.24 27.18
C GLN A 172 -14.62 -4.76 27.13
N VAL A 173 -14.65 -5.44 28.28
CA VAL A 173 -14.51 -6.90 28.39
C VAL A 173 -15.65 -7.62 27.64
N GLU A 174 -16.90 -7.18 27.81
CA GLU A 174 -18.06 -7.71 27.09
C GLU A 174 -17.94 -7.50 25.57
N LEU A 175 -17.53 -6.31 25.12
CA LEU A 175 -17.31 -6.01 23.70
C LEU A 175 -16.27 -6.96 23.07
N ILE A 176 -15.18 -7.27 23.79
CA ILE A 176 -14.17 -8.23 23.33
C ILE A 176 -14.76 -9.66 23.27
N ARG A 177 -15.31 -10.14 24.40
CA ARG A 177 -15.80 -11.53 24.56
C ARG A 177 -16.93 -11.86 23.59
N ASN A 178 -17.89 -10.95 23.42
CA ASN A 178 -19.08 -11.15 22.59
C ASN A 178 -18.84 -10.84 21.11
N SER A 179 -17.63 -10.39 20.73
CA SER A 179 -17.30 -10.17 19.32
C SER A 179 -17.11 -11.50 18.58
N ARG A 180 -17.53 -11.53 17.30
CA ARG A 180 -17.28 -12.65 16.39
C ARG A 180 -15.78 -12.91 16.28
N GLU A 181 -15.39 -14.14 15.95
CA GLU A 181 -14.03 -14.45 15.53
C GLU A 181 -13.85 -14.16 14.04
N LEU A 182 -12.67 -13.65 13.67
CA LEU A 182 -12.26 -13.42 12.28
C LEU A 182 -11.40 -14.57 11.76
N GLN A 183 -10.62 -15.17 12.66
CA GLN A 183 -9.80 -16.37 12.49
C GLN A 183 -9.83 -17.13 13.83
N PRO A 184 -9.48 -18.43 13.88
CA PRO A 184 -9.44 -19.18 15.13
C PRO A 184 -8.62 -18.45 16.22
N GLY A 185 -9.27 -18.12 17.34
CA GLY A 185 -8.65 -17.39 18.46
C GLY A 185 -8.46 -15.88 18.25
N VAL A 186 -8.79 -15.32 17.07
CA VAL A 186 -8.68 -13.89 16.76
C VAL A 186 -10.06 -13.24 16.77
N LYS A 187 -10.40 -12.60 17.89
CA LYS A 187 -11.62 -11.80 18.06
C LYS A 187 -11.64 -10.58 17.13
N ALA A 188 -12.84 -10.16 16.71
CA ALA A 188 -13.04 -8.98 15.88
C ALA A 188 -12.92 -7.67 16.68
N VAL A 189 -13.24 -7.67 17.97
CA VAL A 189 -12.91 -6.56 18.87
C VAL A 189 -11.61 -6.88 19.60
N GLN A 190 -10.65 -5.96 19.52
CA GLN A 190 -9.27 -6.17 19.92
C GLN A 190 -8.74 -4.98 20.71
N VAL A 191 -7.83 -5.25 21.65
CA VAL A 191 -6.94 -4.25 22.22
C VAL A 191 -5.65 -4.24 21.42
N VAL A 192 -5.31 -3.08 20.89
CA VAL A 192 -4.24 -2.89 19.90
C VAL A 192 -3.29 -1.80 20.36
N LEU A 193 -2.00 -2.14 20.41
CA LEU A 193 -0.90 -1.21 20.63
C LEU A 193 -0.43 -0.67 19.28
N ARG A 194 -0.31 0.65 19.19
CA ARG A 194 0.34 1.35 18.07
C ARG A 194 1.51 2.16 18.60
N ILE A 195 2.56 2.26 17.79
CA ILE A 195 3.79 3.00 18.12
C ILE A 195 4.14 3.85 16.91
N CYS A 196 4.55 5.09 17.13
CA CYS A 196 4.88 6.06 16.08
C CYS A 196 5.99 7.01 16.57
N TYR A 197 6.47 7.92 15.71
CA TYR A 197 7.35 9.00 16.17
C TYR A 197 6.60 10.02 17.02
N SER A 198 7.27 10.67 17.98
CA SER A 198 6.69 11.79 18.75
C SER A 198 6.71 13.10 17.97
N ASP A 199 6.23 13.09 16.73
CA ASP A 199 6.05 14.29 15.92
C ASP A 199 4.57 14.69 15.87
N THR A 200 4.33 15.99 16.07
CA THR A 200 3.00 16.61 16.11
C THR A 200 2.68 17.42 14.85
N SER A 201 3.66 17.59 13.94
CA SER A 201 3.52 18.36 12.69
C SER A 201 2.41 17.83 11.78
N SER A 202 2.26 16.49 11.77
CA SER A 202 1.38 15.75 10.87
C SER A 202 0.93 14.44 11.54
N PRO A 203 -0.15 13.79 11.06
CA PRO A 203 -0.51 12.44 11.50
C PRO A 203 0.59 11.42 11.17
N GLN A 204 0.99 10.65 12.17
CA GLN A 204 2.10 9.71 12.11
C GLN A 204 1.67 8.31 11.68
N GLU A 205 2.47 7.66 10.84
CA GLU A 205 2.31 6.23 10.54
C GLU A 205 2.81 5.35 11.70
N ASP A 206 2.43 4.07 11.69
CA ASP A 206 3.00 3.11 12.63
C ASP A 206 4.50 2.95 12.35
N GLN A 207 5.33 3.20 13.35
CA GLN A 207 6.78 3.10 13.29
C GLN A 207 7.33 2.69 14.65
N TYR A 208 7.94 1.50 14.69
CA TYR A 208 8.55 1.00 15.92
C TYR A 208 9.92 1.65 16.19
N PRO A 209 10.34 1.73 17.47
CA PRO A 209 11.72 1.99 17.85
C PRO A 209 12.63 0.79 17.54
N PRO A 210 13.96 1.00 17.48
CA PRO A 210 14.94 -0.08 17.46
C PRO A 210 14.76 -1.01 18.66
N ASN A 211 15.11 -2.28 18.51
CA ASN A 211 15.09 -3.29 19.58
C ASN A 211 13.75 -3.40 20.34
N ILE A 212 12.62 -3.13 19.65
CA ILE A 212 11.28 -3.23 20.22
C ILE A 212 10.97 -4.67 20.69
N ALA A 213 10.57 -4.80 21.94
CA ALA A 213 9.89 -5.96 22.49
C ALA A 213 8.67 -5.51 23.30
N VAL A 214 7.61 -6.33 23.32
CA VAL A 214 6.37 -6.02 24.05
C VAL A 214 6.03 -7.19 24.95
N LYS A 215 5.94 -6.94 26.25
CA LYS A 215 5.49 -7.91 27.25
C LYS A 215 4.12 -7.51 27.77
N VAL A 216 3.19 -8.45 27.81
CA VAL A 216 1.84 -8.26 28.37
C VAL A 216 1.68 -9.24 29.52
N ASN A 217 1.45 -8.69 30.71
CA ASN A 217 1.40 -9.41 31.97
C ASN A 217 2.71 -10.22 32.18
N HIS A 218 2.65 -11.55 32.03
CA HIS A 218 3.83 -12.42 32.21
C HIS A 218 4.46 -12.88 30.87
N SER A 219 3.79 -12.65 29.74
CA SER A 219 4.16 -13.25 28.44
C SER A 219 4.64 -12.20 27.43
N TYR A 220 5.58 -12.58 26.56
CA TYR A 220 5.98 -11.74 25.43
C TYR A 220 4.97 -11.86 24.29
N CYS A 221 4.62 -10.73 23.68
CA CYS A 221 3.86 -10.68 22.44
C CYS A 221 4.82 -10.81 21.25
N SER A 222 4.46 -11.67 20.28
CA SER A 222 5.16 -11.69 19.00
C SER A 222 4.98 -10.34 18.29
N VAL A 223 6.09 -9.74 17.88
CA VAL A 223 6.14 -8.51 17.07
C VAL A 223 6.60 -8.92 15.66
N PRO A 224 5.99 -8.41 14.57
CA PRO A 224 6.38 -8.76 13.21
C PRO A 224 7.90 -8.70 12.99
N GLY A 225 8.46 -9.81 12.50
CA GLY A 225 9.88 -9.95 12.23
C GLY A 225 10.38 -9.00 11.13
N TYR A 226 11.70 -8.88 11.01
CA TYR A 226 12.30 -8.20 9.87
C TYR A 226 12.05 -9.01 8.59
N TYR A 227 11.77 -8.35 7.47
CA TYR A 227 11.81 -9.03 6.18
C TYR A 227 13.28 -9.30 5.79
N PRO A 228 13.61 -10.51 5.31
CA PRO A 228 14.91 -10.75 4.66
C PRO A 228 15.13 -9.73 3.55
N SER A 229 16.34 -9.16 3.52
CA SER A 229 16.72 -8.21 2.48
C SER A 229 17.64 -8.91 1.48
N ASN A 230 17.09 -9.32 0.33
CA ASN A 230 17.87 -9.94 -0.76
C ASN A 230 18.80 -8.94 -1.48
N LYS A 231 19.07 -7.76 -0.88
CA LYS A 231 19.91 -6.70 -1.43
C LYS A 231 21.04 -6.38 -0.44
N PRO A 232 22.30 -6.75 -0.76
CA PRO A 232 23.44 -6.41 0.08
C PRO A 232 23.50 -4.91 0.41
N GLY A 233 23.65 -4.59 1.69
CA GLY A 233 23.72 -3.20 2.17
C GLY A 233 22.38 -2.45 2.29
N VAL A 234 21.23 -3.09 2.05
CA VAL A 234 19.91 -2.54 2.42
C VAL A 234 19.50 -3.12 3.77
N GLU A 235 19.43 -2.27 4.79
CA GLU A 235 18.99 -2.67 6.14
C GLU A 235 17.62 -3.39 6.10
N PRO A 236 17.46 -4.52 6.81
CA PRO A 236 16.19 -5.23 6.89
C PRO A 236 15.06 -4.31 7.40
N LYS A 237 14.14 -3.91 6.51
CA LYS A 237 13.02 -3.05 6.91
C LYS A 237 11.89 -3.89 7.50
N ARG A 238 11.56 -3.64 8.76
CA ARG A 238 10.43 -4.28 9.45
C ARG A 238 9.09 -3.65 9.01
N PRO A 239 8.04 -4.45 8.77
CA PRO A 239 6.67 -3.92 8.65
C PRO A 239 6.21 -3.45 10.03
N CYS A 240 6.18 -2.13 10.23
CA CYS A 240 5.56 -1.55 11.40
C CYS A 240 4.03 -1.58 11.19
N ARG A 241 3.31 -2.22 12.11
CA ARG A 241 1.85 -2.45 12.05
C ARG A 241 1.27 -2.33 13.46
N PRO A 242 -0.05 -2.23 13.62
CA PRO A 242 -0.66 -2.35 14.94
C PRO A 242 -0.45 -3.75 15.53
N ILE A 243 -0.14 -3.84 16.82
CA ILE A 243 0.14 -5.08 17.54
C ILE A 243 -1.10 -5.48 18.35
N ASN A 244 -1.71 -6.62 18.03
CA ASN A 244 -2.89 -7.13 18.75
C ASN A 244 -2.47 -7.83 20.05
N LEU A 245 -2.78 -7.19 21.19
CA LEU A 245 -2.43 -7.67 22.53
C LEU A 245 -3.52 -8.52 23.20
N THR A 246 -4.73 -8.56 22.61
CA THR A 246 -5.96 -9.11 23.23
C THR A 246 -5.79 -10.51 23.81
N HIS A 247 -5.04 -11.37 23.13
CA HIS A 247 -4.83 -12.77 23.50
C HIS A 247 -3.98 -12.98 24.77
N LEU A 248 -3.27 -11.94 25.23
CA LEU A 248 -2.46 -11.98 26.46
C LEU A 248 -3.09 -11.21 27.63
N MET A 249 -4.26 -10.60 27.42
CA MET A 249 -4.91 -9.75 28.41
C MET A 249 -5.81 -10.53 29.35
N TYR A 250 -5.82 -10.10 30.61
CA TYR A 250 -6.87 -10.45 31.55
C TYR A 250 -8.15 -9.73 31.13
N LEU A 251 -9.06 -10.49 30.52
CA LEU A 251 -10.41 -10.05 30.17
C LEU A 251 -11.32 -10.07 31.40
N SER A 252 -10.97 -9.27 32.42
CA SER A 252 -11.68 -9.13 33.70
C SER A 252 -11.36 -7.75 34.30
N SER A 253 -11.85 -7.49 35.52
CA SER A 253 -11.49 -6.28 36.28
C SER A 253 -10.04 -6.27 36.81
N ALA A 254 -9.24 -7.30 36.50
CA ALA A 254 -7.83 -7.35 36.88
C ALA A 254 -7.00 -6.31 36.10
N THR A 255 -5.97 -5.77 36.72
CA THR A 255 -5.03 -4.86 36.07
C THR A 255 -4.18 -5.60 35.06
N ASN A 256 -4.13 -5.07 33.84
CA ASN A 256 -3.20 -5.49 32.80
C ASN A 256 -1.95 -4.60 32.86
N ARG A 257 -0.77 -5.22 32.78
CA ARG A 257 0.51 -4.52 32.67
C ARG A 257 1.11 -4.78 31.30
N ILE A 258 1.40 -3.73 30.55
CA ILE A 258 2.16 -3.80 29.30
C ILE A 258 3.52 -3.16 29.56
N THR A 259 4.61 -3.87 29.31
CA THR A 259 5.95 -3.27 29.25
C THR A 259 6.38 -3.19 27.79
N VAL A 260 6.71 -1.98 27.34
CA VAL A 260 7.35 -1.75 26.04
C VAL A 260 8.84 -1.57 26.28
N THR A 261 9.66 -2.49 25.76
CA THR A 261 11.12 -2.41 25.79
C THR A 261 11.61 -1.85 24.45
N TRP A 262 12.48 -0.85 24.45
CA TRP A 262 12.86 -0.12 23.24
C TRP A 262 14.27 0.50 23.30
N GLY A 263 14.88 0.71 22.13
CA GLY A 263 16.21 1.31 22.00
C GLY A 263 16.17 2.84 21.91
N ASN A 264 16.75 3.52 22.90
CA ASN A 264 16.93 4.97 22.89
C ASN A 264 18.19 5.37 22.10
N TYR A 265 17.99 5.74 20.83
CA TYR A 265 19.04 6.19 19.91
C TYR A 265 18.80 7.61 19.38
N GLY A 266 18.27 8.50 20.23
CA GLY A 266 18.10 9.93 19.92
C GLY A 266 16.89 10.30 19.06
N LYS A 267 15.97 9.35 18.81
CA LYS A 267 14.64 9.62 18.25
C LYS A 267 13.57 9.37 19.32
N SER A 268 12.64 10.30 19.48
CA SER A 268 11.46 10.14 20.32
C SER A 268 10.36 9.34 19.64
N TYR A 269 9.71 8.48 20.42
CA TYR A 269 8.60 7.63 19.99
C TYR A 269 7.42 7.77 20.95
N SER A 270 6.19 7.64 20.44
CA SER A 270 4.95 7.66 21.23
C SER A 270 4.20 6.34 21.07
N VAL A 271 3.63 5.84 22.16
CA VAL A 271 2.76 4.66 22.21
C VAL A 271 1.31 5.05 22.47
N ALA A 272 0.37 4.32 21.87
CA ALA A 272 -1.05 4.46 22.12
C ALA A 272 -1.72 3.09 22.21
N LEU A 273 -2.72 2.96 23.09
CA LEU A 273 -3.52 1.75 23.25
C LEU A 273 -4.97 2.03 22.90
N TYR A 274 -5.50 1.22 22.01
CA TYR A 274 -6.82 1.41 21.43
C TYR A 274 -7.67 0.16 21.57
N LEU A 275 -8.94 0.32 21.95
CA LEU A 275 -9.95 -0.70 21.72
C LEU A 275 -10.53 -0.46 20.32
N VAL A 276 -10.41 -1.45 19.44
CA VAL A 276 -10.79 -1.35 18.04
C VAL A 276 -11.66 -2.53 17.62
N ARG A 277 -12.56 -2.31 16.66
CA ARG A 277 -13.22 -3.38 15.91
C ARG A 277 -12.52 -3.51 14.56
N GLN A 278 -11.83 -4.62 14.35
CA GLN A 278 -11.27 -4.98 13.05
C GLN A 278 -12.41 -5.31 12.07
N LEU A 279 -12.36 -4.68 10.90
CA LEU A 279 -13.32 -4.83 9.81
C LEU A 279 -12.74 -5.77 8.76
N THR A 280 -13.61 -6.43 7.99
CA THR A 280 -13.19 -7.25 6.84
C THR A 280 -13.20 -6.46 5.54
N SER A 281 -12.52 -6.97 4.50
CA SER A 281 -12.63 -6.44 3.13
C SER A 281 -14.07 -6.35 2.64
N SER A 282 -14.92 -7.32 2.97
CA SER A 282 -16.36 -7.32 2.66
C SER A 282 -17.11 -6.16 3.35
N GLU A 283 -16.81 -5.88 4.63
CA GLU A 283 -17.44 -4.75 5.35
C GLU A 283 -16.97 -3.38 4.81
N LEU A 284 -15.69 -3.27 4.41
CA LEU A 284 -15.19 -2.06 3.74
C LEU A 284 -15.78 -1.89 2.34
N LEU A 285 -16.02 -2.98 1.61
CA LEU A 285 -16.67 -2.96 0.31
C LEU A 285 -18.14 -2.53 0.43
N GLN A 286 -18.87 -3.06 1.41
CA GLN A 286 -20.25 -2.63 1.69
C GLN A 286 -20.33 -1.13 1.98
N ARG A 287 -19.45 -0.62 2.86
CA ARG A 287 -19.33 0.82 3.13
C ARG A 287 -19.03 1.62 1.86
N LEU A 288 -18.06 1.17 1.05
CA LEU A 288 -17.69 1.83 -0.21
C LEU A 288 -18.87 1.87 -1.20
N LYS A 289 -19.69 0.80 -1.28
CA LYS A 289 -20.92 0.76 -2.07
C LYS A 289 -22.01 1.71 -1.55
N THR A 290 -22.01 2.08 -0.27
CA THR A 290 -22.98 3.03 0.31
C THR A 290 -22.59 4.49 0.07
N ILE A 291 -21.30 4.85 0.17
CA ILE A 291 -20.85 6.27 0.16
C ILE A 291 -19.89 6.66 -0.97
N GLY A 292 -19.28 5.68 -1.65
CA GLY A 292 -18.22 5.91 -2.65
C GLY A 292 -18.67 5.83 -4.11
N VAL A 293 -19.95 5.55 -4.38
CA VAL A 293 -20.47 5.48 -5.76
C VAL A 293 -20.61 6.88 -6.35
N LYS A 294 -19.87 7.16 -7.43
CA LYS A 294 -20.00 8.42 -8.19
C LYS A 294 -21.08 8.25 -9.27
N HIS A 295 -21.89 9.28 -9.47
CA HIS A 295 -22.99 9.28 -10.44
C HIS A 295 -22.44 9.13 -11.89
N PRO A 296 -23.10 8.37 -12.78
CA PRO A 296 -22.61 8.15 -14.16
C PRO A 296 -22.30 9.45 -14.92
N GLU A 297 -23.15 10.46 -14.78
CA GLU A 297 -23.00 11.78 -15.40
C GLU A 297 -21.78 12.55 -14.89
N LEU A 298 -21.39 12.37 -13.61
CA LEU A 298 -20.16 12.95 -13.06
C LEU A 298 -18.92 12.23 -13.59
N CYS A 299 -18.98 10.90 -13.69
CA CYS A 299 -17.93 10.12 -14.36
C CYS A 299 -17.82 10.49 -15.84
N LYS A 300 -18.94 10.72 -16.54
CA LYS A 300 -18.96 11.21 -17.94
C LYS A 300 -18.38 12.61 -18.07
N ALA A 301 -18.65 13.52 -17.12
CA ALA A 301 -18.02 14.83 -17.08
C ALA A 301 -16.50 14.73 -16.88
N LEU A 302 -16.02 13.84 -16.02
CA LEU A 302 -14.59 13.57 -15.83
C LEU A 302 -13.94 12.98 -17.09
N VAL A 303 -14.62 12.09 -17.82
CA VAL A 303 -14.15 11.59 -19.13
C VAL A 303 -13.94 12.77 -20.08
N LYS A 304 -14.94 13.66 -20.23
CA LYS A 304 -14.83 14.87 -21.06
C LYS A 304 -13.68 15.79 -20.61
N GLU A 305 -13.50 15.97 -19.31
CA GLU A 305 -12.43 16.81 -18.75
C GLU A 305 -11.04 16.24 -19.09
N LYS A 306 -10.85 14.93 -18.97
CA LYS A 306 -9.57 14.25 -19.26
C LYS A 306 -9.29 14.08 -20.75
N LEU A 307 -10.32 14.06 -21.58
CA LEU A 307 -10.22 14.07 -23.04
C LEU A 307 -10.28 15.48 -23.63
N ARG A 308 -10.35 16.52 -22.79
CA ARG A 308 -10.39 17.91 -23.25
C ARG A 308 -9.05 18.24 -23.92
N LEU A 309 -9.12 18.58 -25.19
CA LEU A 309 -7.98 19.04 -25.97
C LEU A 309 -7.32 20.25 -25.31
N ASP A 310 -6.00 20.20 -25.19
CA ASP A 310 -5.18 21.37 -24.89
C ASP A 310 -5.02 22.19 -26.18
N PRO A 311 -5.42 23.48 -26.23
CA PRO A 311 -5.39 24.27 -27.47
C PRO A 311 -3.99 24.40 -28.09
N ASP A 312 -2.94 24.27 -27.27
CA ASP A 312 -1.54 24.37 -27.68
C ASP A 312 -0.94 23.01 -28.12
N SER A 313 -1.74 21.93 -28.12
CA SER A 313 -1.30 20.59 -28.53
C SER A 313 -1.68 20.29 -29.98
N GLU A 314 -0.68 20.08 -30.84
CA GLU A 314 -0.85 19.66 -32.25
C GLU A 314 -1.50 18.28 -32.40
N ILE A 315 -1.50 17.46 -31.35
CA ILE A 315 -2.07 16.10 -31.35
C ILE A 315 -3.41 16.11 -30.60
N ALA A 316 -4.49 15.84 -31.32
CA ALA A 316 -5.82 15.69 -30.74
C ALA A 316 -6.09 14.25 -30.28
N THR A 317 -6.39 14.05 -29.00
CA THR A 317 -6.88 12.76 -28.49
C THR A 317 -8.37 12.62 -28.79
N THR A 318 -8.71 11.86 -29.84
CA THR A 318 -10.10 11.62 -30.27
C THR A 318 -10.88 10.68 -29.35
N GLY A 319 -10.16 9.81 -28.62
CA GLY A 319 -10.71 8.89 -27.65
C GLY A 319 -9.65 8.21 -26.80
N VAL A 320 -10.08 7.50 -25.76
CA VAL A 320 -9.21 6.67 -24.90
C VAL A 320 -9.83 5.28 -24.71
N ARG A 321 -9.04 4.25 -25.02
CA ARG A 321 -9.38 2.85 -24.75
C ARG A 321 -9.27 2.54 -23.27
N VAL A 322 -10.25 1.81 -22.74
CA VAL A 322 -10.31 1.33 -21.36
C VAL A 322 -10.76 -0.13 -21.37
N SER A 323 -10.06 -0.98 -20.62
CA SER A 323 -10.43 -2.38 -20.47
C SER A 323 -11.50 -2.58 -19.40
N LEU A 324 -12.47 -3.44 -19.71
CA LEU A 324 -13.45 -3.99 -18.77
C LEU A 324 -12.86 -5.15 -17.94
N ILE A 325 -11.62 -5.55 -18.21
CA ILE A 325 -10.86 -6.53 -17.44
C ILE A 325 -10.04 -5.84 -16.34
N CYS A 326 -10.06 -6.42 -15.15
CA CYS A 326 -9.32 -5.92 -14.00
C CYS A 326 -7.80 -6.12 -14.18
N PRO A 327 -6.98 -5.06 -14.09
CA PRO A 327 -5.53 -5.17 -14.26
C PRO A 327 -4.85 -6.01 -13.16
N LEU A 328 -5.46 -6.13 -11.97
CA LEU A 328 -4.96 -6.93 -10.85
C LEU A 328 -5.13 -8.44 -11.05
N VAL A 329 -6.35 -8.88 -11.37
CA VAL A 329 -6.74 -10.29 -11.34
C VAL A 329 -7.01 -10.89 -12.73
N LYS A 330 -6.93 -10.08 -13.79
CA LYS A 330 -7.17 -10.48 -15.19
C LYS A 330 -8.57 -11.09 -15.44
N MET A 331 -9.51 -10.83 -14.55
CA MET A 331 -10.93 -11.17 -14.68
C MET A 331 -11.75 -9.91 -14.95
N ARG A 332 -12.92 -10.05 -15.59
CA ARG A 332 -13.87 -8.95 -15.81
C ARG A 332 -14.21 -8.22 -14.51
N LEU A 333 -14.25 -6.88 -14.56
CA LEU A 333 -14.55 -6.02 -13.42
C LEU A 333 -15.97 -6.32 -12.88
N SER A 334 -16.08 -6.52 -11.56
CA SER A 334 -17.36 -6.70 -10.86
C SER A 334 -17.78 -5.42 -10.12
N VAL A 335 -16.80 -4.68 -9.59
CA VAL A 335 -17.00 -3.39 -8.92
C VAL A 335 -15.89 -2.44 -9.41
N PRO A 336 -16.11 -1.67 -10.50
CA PRO A 336 -15.08 -0.81 -11.07
C PRO A 336 -14.75 0.33 -10.12
N CYS A 337 -13.50 0.37 -9.68
CA CYS A 337 -13.01 1.30 -8.67
C CYS A 337 -11.69 1.94 -9.11
N ARG A 338 -11.48 3.18 -8.66
CA ARG A 338 -10.23 3.93 -8.80
C ARG A 338 -10.13 4.92 -7.64
N ALA A 339 -8.95 5.47 -7.36
CA ALA A 339 -8.88 6.65 -6.50
C ALA A 339 -9.35 7.89 -7.29
N GLU A 340 -10.01 8.83 -6.61
CA GLU A 340 -10.42 10.10 -7.21
C GLU A 340 -9.22 10.85 -7.82
N THR A 341 -8.09 10.81 -7.12
CA THR A 341 -6.77 11.37 -7.47
C THR A 341 -6.05 10.66 -8.63
N CYS A 342 -6.56 9.54 -9.14
CA CYS A 342 -5.96 8.85 -10.29
C CYS A 342 -6.12 9.67 -11.59
N ALA A 343 -5.01 9.87 -12.30
CA ALA A 343 -5.00 10.55 -13.60
C ALA A 343 -5.62 9.70 -14.74
N HIS A 344 -5.54 8.38 -14.68
CA HIS A 344 -6.16 7.47 -15.66
C HIS A 344 -7.68 7.33 -15.49
N LEU A 345 -8.34 6.81 -16.53
CA LEU A 345 -9.75 6.36 -16.53
C LEU A 345 -9.90 4.86 -16.24
N GLN A 346 -8.87 4.04 -16.51
CA GLN A 346 -8.87 2.61 -16.23
C GLN A 346 -9.18 2.32 -14.75
N CYS A 347 -10.16 1.45 -14.50
CA CYS A 347 -10.51 1.01 -13.16
C CYS A 347 -9.85 -0.34 -12.82
N PHE A 348 -9.81 -0.63 -11.53
CA PHE A 348 -9.49 -1.93 -10.96
C PHE A 348 -10.67 -2.42 -10.10
N ASP A 349 -10.71 -3.71 -9.79
CA ASP A 349 -11.82 -4.28 -9.04
C ASP A 349 -11.71 -4.00 -7.54
N ALA A 350 -12.75 -3.40 -6.95
CA ALA A 350 -12.77 -3.04 -5.54
C ALA A 350 -12.69 -4.24 -4.59
N VAL A 351 -13.27 -5.38 -4.96
CA VAL A 351 -13.34 -6.58 -4.11
C VAL A 351 -11.95 -7.11 -3.87
N PHE A 352 -11.21 -7.37 -4.95
CA PHE A 352 -9.84 -7.88 -4.90
C PHE A 352 -8.86 -6.83 -4.35
N TYR A 353 -9.07 -5.54 -4.64
CA TYR A 353 -8.26 -4.47 -4.07
C TYR A 353 -8.33 -4.42 -2.55
N LEU A 354 -9.53 -4.53 -1.98
CA LEU A 354 -9.72 -4.53 -0.52
C LEU A 354 -9.20 -5.83 0.11
N GLN A 355 -9.40 -7.00 -0.52
CA GLN A 355 -8.84 -8.27 -0.04
C GLN A 355 -7.29 -8.27 -0.02
N MET A 356 -6.65 -7.68 -1.03
CA MET A 356 -5.19 -7.51 -1.05
C MET A 356 -4.73 -6.63 0.12
N ASN A 357 -5.37 -5.48 0.32
CA ASN A 357 -5.02 -4.54 1.38
C ASN A 357 -5.35 -5.06 2.80
N GLU A 358 -6.31 -5.97 2.96
CA GLU A 358 -6.60 -6.66 4.22
C GLU A 358 -5.42 -7.52 4.67
N LYS A 359 -4.75 -8.20 3.73
CA LYS A 359 -3.54 -9.00 3.99
C LYS A 359 -2.29 -8.13 4.11
N LYS A 360 -2.08 -7.23 3.14
CA LYS A 360 -0.90 -6.35 3.04
C LYS A 360 -1.37 -4.94 2.63
N PRO A 361 -1.65 -4.04 3.60
CA PRO A 361 -2.13 -2.70 3.32
C PRO A 361 -1.01 -1.86 2.70
N THR A 362 -0.97 -1.81 1.37
CA THR A 362 -0.05 -0.95 0.61
C THR A 362 -0.73 0.34 0.18
N TRP A 363 -2.05 0.31 -0.06
CA TRP A 363 -2.85 1.43 -0.54
C TRP A 363 -2.26 2.13 -1.76
N MET A 364 -1.69 1.35 -2.69
CA MET A 364 -1.15 1.83 -3.97
C MET A 364 -2.11 1.46 -5.12
N CYS A 365 -2.26 2.34 -6.10
CA CYS A 365 -3.08 2.09 -7.29
C CYS A 365 -2.37 1.11 -8.24
N PRO A 366 -2.99 -0.03 -8.61
CA PRO A 366 -2.38 -1.06 -9.48
C PRO A 366 -2.29 -0.67 -10.96
N VAL A 367 -2.69 0.55 -11.33
CA VAL A 367 -2.64 1.08 -12.71
C VAL A 367 -1.54 2.12 -12.89
N CYS A 368 -1.19 2.87 -11.83
CA CYS A 368 -0.24 3.98 -11.93
C CYS A 368 0.72 4.13 -10.75
N ASP A 369 0.73 3.19 -9.81
CA ASP A 369 1.62 3.14 -8.65
C ASP A 369 1.67 4.43 -7.82
N LYS A 370 0.54 5.17 -7.80
CA LYS A 370 0.30 6.32 -6.90
C LYS A 370 -0.53 5.90 -5.68
N PRO A 371 -0.46 6.63 -4.55
CA PRO A 371 -1.33 6.38 -3.41
C PRO A 371 -2.81 6.38 -3.79
N ALA A 372 -3.54 5.37 -3.32
CA ALA A 372 -4.97 5.16 -3.46
C ALA A 372 -5.57 4.71 -2.11
N PRO A 373 -5.51 5.57 -1.07
CA PRO A 373 -6.04 5.23 0.24
C PRO A 373 -7.57 5.08 0.21
N TYR A 374 -8.11 4.29 1.14
CA TYR A 374 -9.53 3.89 1.17
C TYR A 374 -10.51 5.07 1.07
N ASP A 375 -10.20 6.19 1.71
CA ASP A 375 -10.99 7.41 1.77
C ASP A 375 -10.99 8.23 0.46
N GLN A 376 -10.09 7.91 -0.48
CA GLN A 376 -10.08 8.45 -1.83
C GLN A 376 -10.67 7.48 -2.88
N LEU A 377 -11.04 6.26 -2.49
CA LEU A 377 -11.61 5.29 -3.42
C LEU A 377 -13.03 5.68 -3.84
N ILE A 378 -13.30 5.56 -5.13
CA ILE A 378 -14.60 5.80 -5.74
C ILE A 378 -14.99 4.60 -6.60
N ILE A 379 -16.27 4.24 -6.60
CA ILE A 379 -16.85 3.31 -7.56
C ILE A 379 -17.34 4.13 -8.75
N ASP A 380 -16.88 3.79 -9.94
CA ASP A 380 -17.21 4.51 -11.17
C ASP A 380 -18.59 4.10 -11.67
N GLY A 381 -19.59 4.97 -11.52
CA GLY A 381 -20.97 4.67 -11.90
C GLY A 381 -21.16 4.57 -13.42
N LEU A 382 -20.35 5.25 -14.22
CA LEU A 382 -20.41 5.14 -15.68
C LEU A 382 -19.90 3.77 -16.11
N LEU A 383 -18.70 3.38 -15.67
CA LEU A 383 -18.15 2.07 -16.01
C LEU A 383 -18.99 0.93 -15.41
N SER A 384 -19.62 1.14 -14.24
CA SER A 384 -20.58 0.18 -13.66
C SER A 384 -21.79 -0.04 -14.57
N LYS A 385 -22.34 1.04 -15.15
CA LYS A 385 -23.43 0.95 -16.13
C LYS A 385 -22.99 0.24 -17.41
N ILE A 386 -21.81 0.60 -17.95
CA ILE A 386 -21.26 -0.03 -19.15
C ILE A 386 -21.05 -1.54 -18.97
N LEU A 387 -20.52 -1.97 -17.82
CA LEU A 387 -20.33 -3.38 -17.50
C LEU A 387 -21.64 -4.19 -17.52
N SER A 388 -22.78 -3.55 -17.21
CA SER A 388 -24.13 -4.14 -17.28
C SER A 388 -24.81 -4.04 -18.65
N GLU A 389 -24.34 -3.16 -19.55
CA GLU A 389 -24.91 -2.94 -20.89
C GLU A 389 -24.13 -3.69 -22.00
N CYS A 390 -22.88 -4.07 -21.77
CA CYS A 390 -22.01 -4.71 -22.76
C CYS A 390 -21.25 -5.91 -22.17
N GLU A 391 -21.86 -7.10 -22.21
CA GLU A 391 -21.24 -8.35 -21.72
C GLU A 391 -20.22 -8.96 -22.70
N ASP A 392 -20.27 -8.56 -23.98
CA ASP A 392 -19.62 -9.24 -25.11
C ASP A 392 -18.33 -8.58 -25.61
N ALA A 393 -17.81 -7.59 -24.89
CA ALA A 393 -16.51 -6.96 -25.16
C ALA A 393 -15.68 -6.81 -23.88
N ASP A 394 -14.36 -6.91 -24.03
CA ASP A 394 -13.37 -6.75 -22.96
C ASP A 394 -12.74 -5.36 -22.92
N GLU A 395 -13.02 -4.52 -23.92
CA GLU A 395 -12.56 -3.14 -24.02
C GLU A 395 -13.67 -2.22 -24.57
N ILE A 396 -13.59 -0.96 -24.19
CA ILE A 396 -14.39 0.15 -24.72
C ILE A 396 -13.47 1.29 -25.14
N GLU A 397 -13.94 2.13 -26.06
CA GLU A 397 -13.35 3.44 -26.31
C GLU A 397 -14.28 4.53 -25.77
N TYR A 398 -13.75 5.42 -24.93
CA TYR A 398 -14.42 6.67 -24.55
C TYR A 398 -14.10 7.76 -25.57
N LEU A 399 -15.13 8.47 -26.04
CA LEU A 399 -15.00 9.58 -26.99
C LEU A 399 -15.00 10.95 -26.28
N VAL A 400 -14.54 11.99 -26.97
CA VAL A 400 -14.43 13.38 -26.42
C VAL A 400 -15.74 13.97 -25.89
N ASP A 401 -16.90 13.52 -26.37
CA ASP A 401 -18.22 13.90 -25.86
C ASP A 401 -18.67 13.07 -24.63
N GLY A 402 -17.81 12.19 -24.14
CA GLY A 402 -18.07 11.23 -23.07
C GLY A 402 -19.09 10.15 -23.44
N SER A 403 -19.41 9.96 -24.72
CA SER A 403 -20.01 8.70 -25.18
C SER A 403 -18.94 7.60 -25.19
N TRP A 404 -19.38 6.36 -25.43
CA TRP A 404 -18.50 5.21 -25.48
C TRP A 404 -19.00 4.21 -26.53
N CYS A 405 -18.09 3.40 -27.06
CA CYS A 405 -18.40 2.27 -27.93
C CYS A 405 -17.61 1.01 -27.50
N PRO A 406 -18.18 -0.20 -27.66
CA PRO A 406 -17.46 -1.44 -27.37
C PRO A 406 -16.47 -1.78 -28.49
N ILE A 407 -15.25 -2.14 -28.11
CA ILE A 407 -14.22 -2.60 -29.03
C ILE A 407 -14.35 -4.11 -29.14
N ARG A 408 -15.06 -4.55 -30.16
CA ARG A 408 -15.13 -5.96 -30.54
C ARG A 408 -13.96 -6.27 -31.45
N ALA A 409 -13.30 -7.41 -31.25
CA ALA A 409 -12.45 -7.97 -32.30
C ALA A 409 -13.33 -8.19 -33.53
N GLU A 410 -12.91 -7.66 -34.68
CA GLU A 410 -13.59 -7.96 -35.94
C GLU A 410 -13.46 -9.46 -36.18
N LYS A 411 -14.55 -10.21 -35.93
CA LYS A 411 -14.79 -11.42 -36.70
C LYS A 411 -14.81 -10.96 -38.15
N GLU A 412 -13.79 -11.33 -38.91
CA GLU A 412 -13.73 -11.15 -40.36
C GLU A 412 -15.04 -11.69 -40.96
N ARG A 413 -16.00 -10.79 -41.17
CA ARG A 413 -17.11 -11.06 -42.07
C ARG A 413 -16.47 -10.97 -43.44
N SER A 414 -16.30 -12.11 -44.08
CA SER A 414 -15.94 -12.25 -45.48
C SER A 414 -17.08 -11.77 -46.40
N CYS A 415 -17.51 -10.52 -46.20
CA CYS A 415 -18.14 -9.71 -47.23
C CYS A 415 -17.00 -9.21 -48.13
N SER A 416 -16.65 -10.04 -49.12
CA SER A 416 -15.84 -9.59 -50.24
C SER A 416 -16.48 -8.34 -50.85
N PRO A 417 -15.74 -7.23 -51.01
CA PRO A 417 -16.23 -6.09 -51.77
C PRO A 417 -16.25 -6.48 -53.24
N GLN A 418 -17.36 -7.04 -53.71
CA GLN A 418 -17.68 -7.06 -55.13
C GLN A 418 -17.97 -5.62 -55.57
N CYS A 419 -16.92 -4.88 -55.88
CA CYS A 419 -17.01 -3.62 -56.59
C CYS A 419 -17.70 -3.88 -57.94
N PRO A 420 -18.89 -3.34 -58.22
CA PRO A 420 -19.44 -3.42 -59.56
C PRO A 420 -18.60 -2.54 -60.48
N ILE A 421 -17.87 -3.17 -61.39
CA ILE A 421 -17.21 -2.46 -62.50
C ILE A 421 -18.31 -1.77 -63.31
N LEU A 422 -18.28 -0.45 -63.34
CA LEU A 422 -19.15 0.35 -64.22
C LEU A 422 -18.70 0.19 -65.67
N VAL A 423 -19.16 -0.87 -66.32
CA VAL A 423 -19.13 -0.97 -67.78
C VAL A 423 -20.23 -0.07 -68.33
N LEU A 424 -19.86 0.99 -69.07
CA LEU A 424 -20.84 1.78 -69.82
C LEU A 424 -21.47 0.90 -70.91
N GLY A 425 -22.77 0.66 -70.80
CA GLY A 425 -23.54 -0.05 -71.81
C GLY A 425 -24.01 0.87 -72.93
N THR A 426 -23.83 0.43 -74.18
CA THR A 426 -24.65 0.85 -75.32
C THR A 426 -25.90 -0.04 -75.42
N SER A 427 -27.00 0.51 -75.94
CA SER A 427 -28.30 -0.16 -76.07
C SER A 427 -28.30 -1.31 -77.10
N ASP A 428 -29.18 -2.32 -77.07
CA ASP A 428 -30.61 -2.22 -77.42
C ASP A 428 -31.45 -3.47 -77.07
N ALA A 429 -32.75 -3.21 -76.84
CA ALA A 429 -33.96 -3.96 -77.21
C ALA A 429 -34.27 -5.44 -76.79
N ASN A 430 -35.56 -5.60 -76.43
CA ASN A 430 -36.45 -6.79 -76.50
C ASN A 430 -36.44 -7.87 -75.39
N GLY A 431 -37.60 -8.01 -74.72
CA GLY A 431 -38.28 -9.33 -74.68
C GLY A 431 -38.90 -9.84 -73.37
N LEU A 432 -40.21 -9.58 -73.18
CA LEU A 432 -41.24 -10.50 -72.61
C LEU A 432 -41.21 -10.94 -71.12
N LEU A 433 -42.18 -10.39 -70.36
CA LEU A 433 -43.20 -11.05 -69.50
C LEU A 433 -42.84 -12.27 -68.61
N SER A 434 -43.04 -12.14 -67.29
CA SER A 434 -44.22 -12.69 -66.57
C SER A 434 -44.23 -12.38 -65.05
N THR A 435 -45.43 -12.35 -64.46
CA THR A 435 -45.78 -12.08 -63.03
C THR A 435 -46.59 -13.27 -62.46
N PRO A 436 -47.16 -13.27 -61.22
CA PRO A 436 -46.78 -12.73 -59.90
C PRO A 436 -46.92 -13.78 -58.74
N SER A 437 -46.97 -13.30 -57.48
CA SER A 437 -47.59 -13.86 -56.24
C SER A 437 -46.57 -14.10 -55.11
N VAL A 438 -46.56 -13.42 -53.96
CA VAL A 438 -47.59 -12.99 -52.97
C VAL A 438 -48.10 -14.13 -52.07
N ASN A 439 -47.61 -14.10 -50.81
CA ASN A 439 -48.17 -14.52 -49.51
C ASN A 439 -46.98 -14.64 -48.52
N GLY A 440 -46.95 -14.17 -47.27
CA GLY A 440 -48.01 -13.70 -46.37
C GLY A 440 -48.67 -14.89 -45.63
N GLY A 441 -48.52 -15.13 -44.34
CA GLY A 441 -47.68 -14.51 -43.30
C GLY A 441 -48.08 -15.01 -41.89
N GLY A 442 -47.29 -14.73 -40.85
CA GLY A 442 -47.67 -14.83 -39.43
C GLY A 442 -47.60 -16.22 -38.76
N GLY A 443 -47.63 -16.23 -37.42
CA GLY A 443 -47.77 -17.42 -36.58
C GLY A 443 -46.63 -17.65 -35.57
N SER A 444 -46.78 -17.12 -34.35
CA SER A 444 -45.86 -17.36 -33.22
C SER A 444 -46.43 -18.41 -32.25
N VAL A 445 -45.65 -18.72 -31.20
CA VAL A 445 -46.02 -19.33 -29.89
C VAL A 445 -45.57 -20.78 -29.62
N LEU A 446 -44.44 -20.86 -28.89
CA LEU A 446 -44.14 -21.64 -27.67
C LEU A 446 -44.58 -23.12 -27.53
N GLY A 447 -43.63 -23.96 -27.10
CA GLY A 447 -43.88 -24.88 -25.98
C GLY A 447 -43.10 -26.20 -25.97
N GLY A 448 -42.49 -26.54 -24.82
CA GLY A 448 -42.24 -27.94 -24.41
C GLY A 448 -40.80 -28.42 -24.46
N ALA A 449 -40.17 -28.60 -23.30
CA ALA A 449 -38.93 -29.36 -23.13
C ALA A 449 -39.23 -30.85 -22.81
N GLY A 450 -38.29 -31.75 -23.08
CA GLY A 450 -38.41 -33.17 -22.71
C GLY A 450 -37.16 -33.98 -23.08
N SER A 451 -36.39 -34.41 -22.07
CA SER A 451 -35.11 -35.11 -22.22
C SER A 451 -35.24 -36.63 -22.37
N GLY A 452 -34.25 -37.30 -22.99
CA GLY A 452 -33.93 -38.70 -22.67
C GLY A 452 -33.33 -39.55 -23.79
N GLY A 453 -32.26 -40.32 -23.46
CA GLY A 453 -31.79 -41.47 -24.26
C GLY A 453 -30.37 -41.34 -24.84
N GLY A 454 -29.45 -42.19 -24.36
CA GLY A 454 -28.08 -42.33 -24.89
C GLY A 454 -27.90 -43.58 -25.78
N PRO A 455 -26.72 -44.25 -25.79
CA PRO A 455 -25.76 -44.02 -26.87
C PRO A 455 -25.13 -45.29 -27.52
N VAL A 456 -24.77 -45.19 -28.83
CA VAL A 456 -23.87 -46.06 -29.64
C VAL A 456 -23.36 -45.20 -30.83
N GLY A 457 -22.17 -45.32 -31.43
CA GLY A 457 -20.96 -46.13 -31.17
C GLY A 457 -20.01 -46.16 -32.41
N SER A 458 -18.72 -46.49 -32.22
CA SER A 458 -17.63 -46.64 -33.24
C SER A 458 -17.14 -45.36 -33.96
N VAL A 459 -15.83 -45.03 -34.09
CA VAL A 459 -14.63 -45.76 -34.62
C VAL A 459 -14.73 -45.83 -36.17
N GLU A 460 -13.80 -45.33 -37.02
CA GLU A 460 -12.33 -45.14 -36.93
C GLU A 460 -11.73 -44.17 -38.01
N ASN A 461 -10.47 -43.75 -37.80
CA ASN A 461 -9.37 -43.47 -38.76
C ASN A 461 -9.47 -42.54 -40.01
N GLY A 462 -8.34 -41.84 -40.31
CA GLY A 462 -8.06 -41.31 -41.66
C GLY A 462 -7.14 -40.07 -41.76
N LYS A 463 -5.81 -40.25 -41.88
CA LYS A 463 -4.84 -39.22 -42.32
C LYS A 463 -3.85 -39.83 -43.32
N PRO A 464 -3.61 -39.20 -44.47
CA PRO A 464 -2.24 -38.76 -44.82
C PRO A 464 -2.24 -37.37 -45.50
N GLY A 465 -1.12 -36.73 -45.83
CA GLY A 465 0.29 -37.11 -45.66
C GLY A 465 1.16 -35.87 -45.42
N ALA A 466 2.48 -36.04 -45.43
CA ALA A 466 3.46 -34.99 -45.11
C ALA A 466 4.11 -34.41 -46.37
N ASP A 467 4.75 -33.25 -46.23
CA ASP A 467 6.06 -33.04 -46.86
C ASP A 467 6.96 -32.17 -45.98
N VAL A 468 8.27 -32.32 -46.15
CA VAL A 468 9.31 -31.97 -45.16
C VAL A 468 10.18 -30.80 -45.62
N VAL A 469 10.54 -29.90 -44.71
CA VAL A 469 11.84 -29.21 -44.79
C VAL A 469 12.46 -29.12 -43.39
N ASP A 470 13.68 -29.64 -43.27
CA ASP A 470 14.53 -29.60 -42.08
C ASP A 470 15.51 -28.43 -42.17
N LEU A 471 15.70 -27.70 -41.06
CA LEU A 471 16.90 -26.92 -40.78
C LEU A 471 17.20 -27.02 -39.28
N THR A 472 18.11 -27.92 -38.94
CA THR A 472 18.71 -28.11 -37.62
C THR A 472 19.76 -27.02 -37.29
N LEU A 473 20.20 -27.02 -36.02
CA LEU A 473 21.34 -26.27 -35.44
C LEU A 473 21.02 -24.79 -35.05
N ASP A 474 21.28 -24.28 -33.83
CA ASP A 474 21.98 -24.85 -32.66
C ASP A 474 21.62 -24.14 -31.32
N SER A 475 21.91 -24.82 -30.20
CA SER A 475 22.17 -24.30 -28.83
C SER A 475 21.04 -23.60 -28.03
N SER A 476 20.85 -23.81 -26.72
CA SER A 476 21.36 -24.84 -25.78
C SER A 476 20.39 -24.93 -24.59
N SER A 477 20.06 -26.14 -24.13
CA SER A 477 19.33 -26.38 -22.88
C SER A 477 20.26 -27.05 -21.88
N SER A 478 20.48 -26.45 -20.72
CA SER A 478 21.15 -27.07 -19.57
C SER A 478 20.08 -27.42 -18.54
N SER A 479 20.14 -28.66 -18.08
CA SER A 479 19.30 -29.23 -17.04
C SER A 479 20.21 -30.01 -16.10
N GLU A 480 20.37 -29.51 -14.88
CA GLU A 480 21.05 -30.11 -13.73
C GLU A 480 20.03 -29.87 -12.60
N GLU A 481 19.19 -30.85 -12.29
CA GLU A 481 19.44 -32.01 -11.41
C GLU A 481 19.61 -31.59 -9.94
N GLU A 482 18.83 -32.23 -9.07
CA GLU A 482 18.72 -31.94 -7.64
C GLU A 482 19.79 -32.75 -6.89
N GLU A 483 20.76 -32.09 -6.27
CA GLU A 483 21.68 -32.72 -5.32
C GLU A 483 21.31 -32.28 -3.89
N GLU A 484 20.91 -33.26 -3.07
CA GLU A 484 20.79 -33.11 -1.61
C GLU A 484 22.19 -33.25 -1.01
N GLU A 485 22.77 -32.16 -0.50
CA GLU A 485 24.02 -32.23 0.27
C GLU A 485 23.71 -32.70 1.70
N GLU A 486 24.06 -33.97 2.00
CA GLU A 486 24.22 -34.45 3.38
C GLU A 486 25.52 -33.84 3.97
N GLU A 487 25.44 -33.20 5.14
CA GLU A 487 26.64 -32.76 5.87
C GLU A 487 27.12 -33.87 6.79
N ASP A 488 28.27 -34.48 6.44
CA ASP A 488 29.03 -35.38 7.30
C ASP A 488 29.72 -34.59 8.45
N GLU A 489 29.52 -35.03 9.70
CA GLU A 489 30.45 -34.76 10.81
C GLU A 489 30.96 -36.11 11.35
N GLU A 490 32.27 -36.37 11.17
CA GLU A 490 32.99 -37.48 11.83
C GLU A 490 33.78 -36.98 13.07
N ASP A 491 34.22 -37.96 13.88
CA ASP A 491 35.13 -37.88 15.04
C ASP A 491 34.56 -37.34 16.38
N GLU A 492 34.72 -38.01 17.53
CA GLU A 492 35.30 -39.34 17.84
C GLU A 492 34.81 -39.87 19.23
N ASP A 493 35.22 -41.10 19.57
CA ASP A 493 35.29 -41.74 20.91
C ASP A 493 34.09 -42.46 21.60
N GLU A 494 34.24 -43.81 21.64
CA GLU A 494 33.94 -44.82 22.71
C GLU A 494 32.62 -44.75 23.55
N GLU A 495 31.83 -45.81 23.79
CA GLU A 495 32.16 -47.23 24.02
C GLU A 495 30.88 -48.13 24.04
N GLY A 496 30.92 -49.31 23.40
CA GLY A 496 30.18 -50.51 23.88
C GLY A 496 28.65 -50.67 23.60
N PRO A 497 28.08 -51.90 23.65
CA PRO A 497 26.88 -52.23 22.85
C PRO A 497 25.65 -52.89 23.55
N ARG A 498 24.44 -52.52 23.08
CA ARG A 498 23.17 -53.31 23.04
C ARG A 498 22.45 -53.61 24.39
N PRO A 499 21.20 -54.15 24.43
CA PRO A 499 20.10 -54.18 23.44
C PRO A 499 18.69 -53.75 23.96
N LYS A 500 17.72 -53.71 23.03
CA LYS A 500 16.25 -53.63 23.25
C LYS A 500 15.71 -54.55 24.38
N ARG A 501 14.74 -54.09 25.20
CA ARG A 501 13.40 -54.74 25.39
C ARG A 501 12.40 -53.96 26.28
N ARG A 502 11.12 -54.30 26.06
CA ARG A 502 9.89 -53.85 26.74
C ARG A 502 9.91 -53.93 28.28
N CYS A 503 9.11 -53.06 28.92
CA CYS A 503 8.59 -53.22 30.29
C CYS A 503 7.85 -54.57 30.46
N PRO A 504 7.84 -55.15 31.69
CA PRO A 504 6.66 -54.96 32.55
C PRO A 504 6.92 -54.90 34.09
N PHE A 505 5.97 -54.26 34.81
CA PHE A 505 5.52 -54.49 36.21
C PHE A 505 6.50 -54.71 37.40
N GLN A 506 6.57 -53.67 38.27
CA GLN A 506 6.07 -53.61 39.67
C GLN A 506 6.60 -54.53 40.83
N LYS A 507 7.06 -53.85 41.91
CA LYS A 507 7.14 -54.20 43.38
C LYS A 507 8.32 -55.00 43.98
N GLY A 508 8.75 -54.56 45.18
CA GLY A 508 9.79 -55.13 46.08
C GLY A 508 11.16 -54.42 45.92
N LEU A 509 11.77 -53.68 46.87
CA LEU A 509 11.73 -53.54 48.34
C LEU A 509 12.44 -54.66 49.15
N VAL A 510 13.46 -54.27 49.94
CA VAL A 510 14.29 -55.06 50.91
C VAL A 510 15.38 -55.94 50.25
N SER A 511 16.67 -55.98 50.65
CA SER A 511 17.45 -55.35 51.74
C SER A 511 18.96 -55.20 51.38
N ALA A 512 19.72 -54.52 52.26
CA ALA A 512 21.15 -54.66 52.65
C ALA A 512 22.16 -55.43 51.75
N CYS A 513 23.45 -55.02 51.64
CA CYS A 513 24.29 -54.23 52.56
C CYS A 513 25.05 -53.10 51.84
#